data_AF-A0A958SLL8-F1
#
_entry.id   AF-A0A958SLL8-F1
#
_cell.length_a   1.000
_cell.length_b   1.000
_cell.length_c   1.000
_cell.angle_alpha   90.00
_cell.angle_beta   90.00
_cell.angle_gamma   90.00
#
_symmetry.space_group_name_H-M   'P 1'
#
loop_
_entity.id
_entity.type
_entity.pdbx_description
1 polymer ?
#
loop_
_entity_poly.entity_id
_entity_poly.type
_entity_poly.pdbx_seq_one_letter_code
_entity_poly.pdbx_strand_id
1 'polypeptide(L)'
;MFIEGIHVGDHPVDASAQIRFSGQAEVIKVENGAQLSQAIGRSSEGMACFSRQWYRFTFGFEENLNQDACDLETIFEGLNGDTGSIIKMIESTVYSKRFRNRSIVSN
;
A
#
# COMPACT_ATOMS: atom_id res chain seq x y z
N MET A 1 -30.13 5.57 -4.82
CA MET A 1 -30.33 4.13 -4.57
C MET A 1 -29.63 3.83 -3.25
N PHE A 2 -30.39 3.84 -2.15
CA PHE A 2 -29.85 3.54 -0.82
C PHE A 2 -29.79 2.01 -0.71
N ILE A 3 -28.62 1.47 -0.40
CA ILE A 3 -28.47 0.05 -0.14
C ILE A 3 -29.17 -0.21 1.20
N GLU A 4 -30.22 -1.03 1.20
CA GLU A 4 -30.83 -1.57 2.43
C GLU A 4 -29.73 -2.17 3.31
N GLY A 5 -29.79 -1.91 4.63
CA GLY A 5 -28.71 -2.22 5.57
C GLY A 5 -28.17 -3.63 5.39
N ILE A 6 -26.84 -3.77 5.41
CA ILE A 6 -26.19 -5.08 5.33
C ILE A 6 -26.52 -5.83 6.63
N HIS A 7 -26.99 -7.08 6.51
CA HIS A 7 -27.30 -7.94 7.66
C HIS A 7 -26.49 -9.25 7.60
N VAL A 8 -26.21 -9.84 8.76
CA VAL A 8 -25.76 -11.23 8.91
C VAL A 8 -26.84 -11.96 9.70
N GLY A 9 -27.70 -12.71 8.99
CA GLY A 9 -28.95 -13.22 9.55
C GLY A 9 -29.91 -12.07 9.87
N ASP A 10 -30.43 -12.03 11.10
CA ASP A 10 -31.33 -10.97 11.57
C ASP A 10 -30.60 -9.79 12.21
N HIS A 11 -29.26 -9.79 12.20
CA HIS A 11 -28.45 -8.76 12.86
C HIS A 11 -27.92 -7.73 11.85
N PRO A 12 -28.07 -6.42 12.13
CA PRO A 12 -27.47 -5.39 11.29
C PRO A 12 -25.93 -5.43 11.40
N VAL A 13 -25.26 -5.24 10.27
CA VAL A 13 -23.80 -5.12 10.21
C VAL A 13 -23.43 -3.66 10.38
N ASP A 14 -22.66 -3.37 11.42
CA ASP A 14 -21.96 -2.10 11.57
C ASP A 14 -20.66 -2.15 10.75
N ALA A 15 -20.62 -1.37 9.67
CA ALA A 15 -19.46 -1.24 8.80
C ALA A 15 -18.56 -0.06 9.19
N SER A 16 -18.87 0.65 10.27
CA SER A 16 -18.09 1.78 10.76
C SER A 16 -16.81 1.30 11.45
N ALA A 17 -15.75 2.11 11.36
CA ALA A 17 -14.49 1.84 12.02
C ALA A 17 -13.80 3.13 12.47
N GLN A 18 -12.93 2.99 13.46
CA GLN A 18 -12.03 4.03 13.93
C GLN A 18 -10.60 3.55 13.72
N ILE A 19 -9.82 4.31 12.95
CA ILE A 19 -8.44 3.95 12.62
C ILE A 19 -7.49 5.07 13.05
N ARG A 20 -6.27 4.68 13.41
CA ARG A 20 -5.16 5.59 13.69
C ARG A 20 -3.93 5.08 12.97
N PHE A 21 -3.34 5.91 12.12
CA PHE A 21 -2.06 5.63 11.50
C PHE A 21 -0.91 6.10 12.40
N SER A 22 0.23 5.46 12.28
CA SER A 22 1.44 5.83 13.01
C SER A 22 1.83 7.27 12.70
N GLY A 23 2.13 8.06 13.73
CA GLY A 23 2.49 9.48 13.60
C GLY A 23 1.33 10.45 13.40
N GLN A 24 0.07 9.98 13.38
CA GLN A 24 -1.11 10.85 13.40
C GLN A 24 -1.71 10.96 14.82
N ALA A 25 -2.00 12.21 15.23
CA ALA A 25 -2.65 12.48 16.51
C ALA A 25 -4.16 12.18 16.48
N GLU A 26 -4.79 12.39 15.32
CA GLU A 26 -6.24 12.26 15.16
C GLU A 26 -6.66 10.84 14.79
N VAL A 27 -7.86 10.46 15.25
CA VAL A 27 -8.53 9.22 14.86
C VAL A 27 -9.42 9.51 13.66
N ILE A 28 -9.25 8.75 12.60
CA ILE A 28 -10.11 8.84 11.41
C ILE A 28 -11.30 7.91 11.63
N LYS A 29 -12.51 8.49 11.55
CA LYS A 29 -13.75 7.74 11.54
C LYS A 29 -14.16 7.46 10.10
N VAL A 30 -14.55 6.22 9.83
CA VAL A 30 -15.05 5.78 8.52
C VAL A 30 -16.33 5.01 8.71
N GLU A 31 -17.26 5.13 7.77
CA GLU A 31 -18.61 4.54 7.83
C GLU A 31 -18.74 3.27 6.99
N ASN A 32 -17.74 2.97 6.16
CA ASN A 32 -17.76 1.82 5.25
C ASN A 32 -16.36 1.47 4.73
N GLY A 33 -16.25 0.31 4.08
CA GLY A 33 -15.01 -0.20 3.50
C GLY A 33 -14.40 0.67 2.40
N ALA A 34 -15.20 1.43 1.65
CA ALA A 34 -14.68 2.33 0.62
C ALA A 34 -13.95 3.52 1.25
N GLN A 35 -14.53 4.12 2.30
CA GLN A 35 -13.88 5.18 3.07
C GLN A 35 -12.62 4.68 3.78
N LEU A 36 -12.66 3.47 4.35
CA LEU A 36 -11.48 2.82 4.94
C LEU A 36 -10.36 2.66 3.91
N SER A 37 -10.67 2.13 2.72
CA SER A 37 -9.69 1.92 1.65
C SER A 37 -9.09 3.24 1.17
N GLN A 38 -9.88 4.30 1.05
CA GLN A 38 -9.39 5.64 0.72
C GLN A 38 -8.48 6.20 1.81
N ALA A 39 -8.82 5.99 3.09
CA ALA A 39 -7.99 6.44 4.20
C ALA A 39 -6.63 5.73 4.21
N ILE A 40 -6.61 4.40 3.98
CA ILE A 40 -5.37 3.62 3.86
C ILE A 40 -4.56 4.06 2.63
N GLY A 41 -5.20 4.25 1.48
CA GLY A 41 -4.52 4.67 0.25
C GLY A 41 -3.91 6.07 0.32
N ARG A 42 -4.37 6.91 1.24
CA ARG A 42 -3.82 8.25 1.50
C ARG A 42 -2.79 8.28 2.62
N SER A 43 -2.62 7.20 3.38
CA SER A 43 -1.68 7.19 4.49
C SER A 43 -0.27 6.78 4.03
N SER A 44 0.73 7.47 4.56
CA SER A 44 2.14 7.12 4.32
C SER A 44 2.46 5.70 4.81
N GLU A 45 1.81 5.26 5.88
CA GLU A 45 1.92 3.90 6.41
C GLU A 45 1.37 2.86 5.41
N GLY A 46 0.20 3.11 4.81
CA GLY A 46 -0.37 2.27 3.78
C GLY A 46 0.52 2.18 2.55
N MET A 47 1.06 3.32 2.09
CA MET A 47 2.00 3.39 0.98
C MET A 47 3.31 2.65 1.28
N ALA A 48 3.86 2.78 2.49
CA ALA A 48 5.08 2.09 2.91
C ALA A 48 4.88 0.57 2.94
N CYS A 49 3.77 0.10 3.50
CA CYS A 49 3.38 -1.31 3.49
C CYS A 49 3.23 -1.83 2.06
N PHE A 50 2.53 -1.10 1.19
CA PHE A 50 2.34 -1.50 -0.19
C PHE A 50 3.66 -1.58 -0.96
N SER A 51 4.56 -0.60 -0.77
CA SER A 51 5.90 -0.58 -1.38
C SER A 51 6.71 -1.83 -1.03
N ARG A 52 6.68 -2.25 0.24
CA ARG A 52 7.37 -3.47 0.70
C ARG A 52 6.77 -4.73 0.08
N GLN A 53 5.45 -4.83 0.02
CA GLN A 53 4.78 -5.97 -0.62
C GLN A 53 5.07 -6.04 -2.11
N TRP A 54 5.06 -4.89 -2.79
CA TRP A 54 5.45 -4.78 -4.19
C TRP A 54 6.89 -5.22 -4.43
N TYR A 55 7.82 -4.78 -3.57
CA TYR A 55 9.22 -5.17 -3.61
C TYR A 55 9.38 -6.70 -3.51
N ARG A 56 8.78 -7.31 -2.49
CA ARG A 56 8.81 -8.77 -2.26
C ARG A 56 8.25 -9.54 -3.44
N PHE A 57 7.10 -9.10 -3.96
CA PHE A 57 6.48 -9.72 -5.13
C PHE A 57 7.37 -9.63 -6.36
N THR A 58 7.93 -8.46 -6.63
CA THR A 58 8.73 -8.20 -7.83
C THR A 58 10.04 -9.00 -7.84
N PHE A 59 10.69 -9.09 -6.67
CA PHE A 59 12.04 -9.63 -6.58
C PHE A 59 12.10 -11.04 -5.98
N GLY A 60 11.01 -11.53 -5.37
CA GLY A 60 10.88 -12.93 -4.92
C GLY A 60 11.57 -13.26 -3.59
N PHE A 61 11.90 -12.27 -2.75
CA PHE A 61 12.50 -12.48 -1.43
C PHE A 61 12.08 -11.38 -0.44
N GLU A 62 12.29 -11.61 0.87
CA GLU A 62 12.09 -10.59 1.90
C GLU A 62 13.22 -9.56 1.90
N GLU A 63 12.86 -8.28 1.91
CA GLU A 63 13.81 -7.19 1.92
C GLU A 63 14.76 -7.22 3.13
N ASN A 64 16.04 -6.96 2.88
CA ASN A 64 17.01 -6.66 3.91
C ASN A 64 17.13 -5.15 4.05
N LEU A 65 16.58 -4.58 5.12
CA LEU A 65 16.54 -3.13 5.32
C LEU A 65 17.93 -2.47 5.33
N ASN A 66 19.02 -3.19 5.60
CA ASN A 66 20.37 -2.62 5.54
C ASN A 66 20.91 -2.50 4.11
N GLN A 67 20.43 -3.33 3.17
CA GLN A 67 20.92 -3.40 1.80
C GLN A 67 19.93 -2.79 0.79
N ASP A 68 18.63 -2.96 1.05
CA ASP A 68 17.55 -2.65 0.12
C ASP A 68 16.83 -1.33 0.48
N ALA A 69 17.25 -0.63 1.54
CA ALA A 69 16.60 0.62 1.97
C ALA A 69 16.48 1.66 0.84
N CYS A 70 17.54 1.90 0.07
CA CYS A 70 17.50 2.89 -1.01
C CYS A 70 16.55 2.47 -2.15
N ASP A 71 16.49 1.18 -2.49
CA ASP A 71 15.57 0.69 -3.52
C ASP A 71 14.11 0.81 -3.04
N LEU A 72 13.85 0.48 -1.77
CA LEU A 72 12.54 0.63 -1.15
C LEU A 72 12.08 2.08 -1.06
N GLU A 73 12.98 2.99 -0.68
CA GLU A 73 12.72 4.42 -0.62
C GLU A 73 12.36 4.95 -2.02
N THR A 74 13.13 4.58 -3.05
CA THR A 74 12.85 4.97 -4.45
C THR A 74 11.48 4.48 -4.93
N ILE A 75 11.07 3.27 -4.53
CA ILE A 75 9.76 2.69 -4.86
C ILE A 75 8.65 3.42 -4.10
N PHE A 76 8.86 3.69 -2.81
CA PHE A 76 7.92 4.42 -1.97
C PHE A 76 7.69 5.84 -2.47
N GLU A 77 8.75 6.56 -2.84
CA GLU A 77 8.66 7.89 -3.45
C GLU A 77 7.91 7.87 -4.79
N GLY A 78 7.96 6.77 -5.54
CA GLY A 78 7.15 6.61 -6.75
C GLY A 78 5.64 6.57 -6.46
N LEU A 79 5.23 6.13 -5.27
CA LEU A 79 3.82 6.11 -4.82
C LEU A 79 3.41 7.38 -4.06
N ASN A 80 4.36 8.03 -3.42
CA ASN A 80 4.11 9.11 -2.47
C ASN A 80 4.33 10.50 -3.12
N GLY A 81 3.58 11.51 -2.65
CA GLY A 81 3.66 12.89 -3.15
C GLY A 81 2.63 13.25 -4.22
N ASP A 82 2.62 14.52 -4.63
CA ASP A 82 1.55 15.12 -5.47
C ASP A 82 1.41 14.48 -6.86
N THR A 83 2.46 13.86 -7.36
CA THR A 83 2.47 13.14 -8.65
C THR A 83 2.66 11.63 -8.50
N GLY A 84 2.66 11.13 -7.26
CA GLY A 84 2.81 9.72 -6.93
C GLY A 84 1.73 8.87 -7.57
N SER A 85 2.11 7.73 -8.14
CA SER A 85 1.18 6.79 -8.76
C SER A 85 1.78 5.38 -8.85
N ILE A 86 0.91 4.37 -9.02
CA ILE A 86 1.36 3.00 -9.30
C ILE A 86 2.26 2.95 -10.54
N ILE A 87 1.98 3.77 -11.56
CA ILE A 87 2.81 3.83 -12.76
C ILE A 87 4.23 4.29 -12.40
N LYS A 88 4.36 5.36 -11.62
CA LYS A 88 5.65 5.89 -11.17
C LYS A 88 6.40 4.89 -10.29
N MET A 89 5.70 4.18 -9.40
CA MET A 89 6.28 3.08 -8.63
C MET A 89 6.86 1.97 -9.53
N ILE A 90 6.12 1.57 -10.57
CA ILE A 90 6.57 0.56 -11.52
C ILE A 90 7.78 1.07 -12.30
N GLU A 91 7.76 2.32 -12.77
CA GLU A 91 8.91 2.95 -13.43
C GLU A 91 10.15 2.93 -12.52
N SER A 92 10.04 3.37 -11.26
CA SER A 92 11.10 3.32 -10.25
C SER A 92 11.66 1.89 -10.10
N THR A 93 10.77 0.90 -10.06
CA THR A 93 11.15 -0.51 -9.95
C THR A 93 11.95 -0.97 -11.16
N VAL A 94 11.47 -0.72 -12.37
CA VAL A 94 12.10 -1.16 -13.63
C VAL A 94 13.45 -0.50 -13.86
N TYR A 95 13.61 0.77 -13.45
CA TYR A 95 14.88 1.49 -13.55
C TYR A 95 15.87 1.20 -12.42
N SER A 96 15.46 0.49 -11.35
CA SER A 96 16.37 0.08 -10.28
C SER A 96 17.53 -0.76 -10.83
N LYS A 97 18.70 -0.67 -10.20
CA LYS A 97 19.87 -1.49 -10.57
C LYS A 97 19.55 -2.98 -10.38
N ARG A 98 18.80 -3.30 -9.32
CA ARG A 98 18.43 -4.66 -8.98
C ARG A 98 17.57 -5.32 -10.05
N PHE A 99 16.56 -4.60 -10.55
CA PHE A 99 15.71 -5.12 -11.61
C PHE A 99 16.48 -5.34 -12.91
N ARG A 100 17.36 -4.40 -13.27
CA ARG A 100 18.16 -4.48 -14.50
C ARG A 100 19.22 -5.58 -14.47
N ASN A 101 19.77 -5.90 -13.30
CA ASN A 101 20.83 -6.89 -13.15
C ASN A 101 20.31 -8.26 -12.68
N ARG A 102 18.99 -8.49 -12.66
CA ARG A 102 18.43 -9.77 -12.23
C ARG A 102 18.74 -10.85 -13.26
N SER A 103 19.16 -12.02 -12.78
CA SER A 103 19.23 -13.23 -13.59
C SER A 103 17.81 -13.74 -13.84
N ILE A 104 17.41 -13.86 -15.10
CA ILE A 104 16.21 -14.59 -15.48
C ILE A 104 16.64 -16.05 -15.61
N VAL A 105 16.33 -16.85 -14.60
CA VAL A 105 16.51 -18.30 -14.71
C VAL A 105 15.36 -18.82 -15.57
N SER A 106 15.63 -19.10 -16.85
CA SER A 106 14.69 -19.84 -17.70
C SER A 106 14.74 -21.31 -17.31
N ASN A 107 13.65 -21.82 -16.74
CA ASN A 107 13.44 -23.26 -16.59
C ASN A 107 13.15 -23.90 -17.96
#